data_AF-A0A2V2LC73-F1
#
_entry.id   AF-A0A2V2LC73-F1
#
_cell.length_a   1.000
_cell.length_b   1.000
_cell.length_c   1.000
_cell.angle_alpha   90.00
_cell.angle_beta   90.00
_cell.angle_gamma   90.00
#
_symmetry.space_group_name_H-M   'P 1'
#
loop_
_entity.id
_entity.type
_entity.pdbx_description
1 polymer ?
#
loop_
_entity_poly.entity_id
_entity_poly.type
_entity_poly.pdbx_seq_one_letter_code
_entity_poly.pdbx_strand_id
1 'polypeptide(L)'
;MARTHLFPAETRYSPLYFLASLGAGGIAVTFFLWLMFWIPHPGKPVPVFEDIAAAFSAGRFAQQAMIGTAMAGIALFAATNLRLLAWNIGQLRRFRDSGAQDALSRTNAQTQMTALPLALAMSVNVGFILGLVFVPGLWGVTEYLFPAAMAVFVAIGVLALRQIGSFLGRVLSNGNFDHSANNSFAQKLPAFALAMVGVGLAAPAAMSSVPTTVAVSLALSTFFLASAAVIALVALVLGLHAMLEHGVAPEAAPTLMVIVPILTVLGILVMRQQHGLHVHFGWHSADADTLVLLTRLLSVQVLFTLFGVFVLARIGYVARFVTGAATSAGAYALICPAVALSVMMQFWINKGLVGAGVLDKFGAAYWSLSAMAVAVQAVAIGLALYLNRRHFRPAAAVLPHPAE
;
A
#
# COMPACT_ATOMS: atom_id res chain seq x y z
N MET A 1 -0.83 18.90 38.02
CA MET A 1 -0.47 19.08 36.59
C MET A 1 -0.20 17.73 35.96
N ALA A 2 -1.13 17.22 35.14
CA ALA A 2 -0.93 15.96 34.43
C ALA A 2 0.20 16.15 33.41
N ARG A 3 1.31 15.42 33.56
CA ARG A 3 2.35 15.34 32.52
C ARG A 3 1.76 14.60 31.33
N THR A 4 1.28 15.34 30.33
CA THR A 4 0.91 14.76 29.04
C THR A 4 2.17 14.22 28.40
N HIS A 5 2.38 12.90 28.50
CA HIS A 5 3.44 12.21 27.80
C HIS A 5 3.15 12.22 26.30
N LEU A 6 3.44 13.33 25.62
CA LEU A 6 3.26 13.49 24.17
C LEU A 6 4.35 12.69 23.43
N PHE A 7 3.95 11.93 22.41
CA PHE A 7 4.88 11.14 21.59
C PHE A 7 5.43 11.98 20.43
N PRO A 8 6.58 11.61 19.82
CA PRO A 8 7.16 12.34 18.70
C PRO A 8 6.17 12.61 17.55
N ALA A 9 5.24 11.68 17.30
CA ALA A 9 4.22 11.83 16.27
C ALA A 9 3.15 12.91 16.58
N GLU A 10 2.92 13.21 17.86
CA GLU A 10 1.97 14.24 18.30
C GLU A 10 2.62 15.62 18.39
N THR A 11 3.91 15.68 18.73
CA THR A 11 4.66 16.95 18.81
C THR A 11 5.07 17.51 17.45
N ARG A 12 5.30 16.64 16.45
CA ARG A 12 5.66 17.00 15.06
C ARG A 12 4.79 16.23 14.07
N TYR A 13 3.50 16.53 14.06
CA TYR A 13 2.56 15.88 13.16
C TYR A 13 2.85 16.23 11.68
N SER A 14 2.72 15.22 10.83
CA SER A 14 2.77 15.34 9.37
C SER A 14 1.72 14.41 8.77
N PRO A 15 1.04 14.79 7.66
CA PRO A 15 0.14 13.90 6.94
C PRO A 15 0.79 12.57 6.50
N LEU A 16 2.12 12.50 6.41
CA LEU A 16 2.83 11.26 6.10
C LEU A 16 2.61 10.16 7.14
N TYR A 17 2.15 10.46 8.36
CA TYR A 17 1.79 9.41 9.33
C TYR A 17 0.60 8.54 8.90
N PHE A 18 -0.19 8.95 7.90
CA PHE A 18 -1.16 8.05 7.25
C PHE A 18 -0.46 6.83 6.61
N LEU A 19 0.82 6.94 6.22
CA LEU A 19 1.61 5.81 5.71
C LEU A 19 1.83 4.71 6.77
N ALA A 20 1.75 5.04 8.06
CA ALA A 20 1.80 4.03 9.12
C ALA A 20 0.55 3.14 9.11
N SER A 21 -0.63 3.72 8.92
CA SER A 21 -1.88 2.98 8.75
C SER A 21 -1.85 2.17 7.46
N LEU A 22 -1.45 2.80 6.34
CA LEU A 22 -1.28 2.15 5.04
C LEU A 22 -0.36 0.92 5.12
N GLY A 23 0.82 1.07 5.73
CA GLY A 23 1.80 0.01 5.90
C GLY A 23 1.27 -1.17 6.70
N ALA A 24 0.55 -0.91 7.81
CA ALA A 24 -0.12 -1.96 8.57
C ALA A 24 -1.18 -2.69 7.72
N GLY A 25 -1.99 -1.95 6.95
CA GLY A 25 -2.98 -2.56 6.06
C GLY A 25 -2.34 -3.43 4.98
N GLY A 26 -1.23 -2.96 4.40
CA GLY A 26 -0.44 -3.72 3.44
C GLY A 26 0.15 -5.02 4.03
N ILE A 27 0.63 -4.99 5.28
CA ILE A 27 1.09 -6.21 5.96
C ILE A 27 -0.08 -7.19 6.17
N ALA A 28 -1.28 -6.72 6.53
CA ALA A 28 -2.45 -7.60 6.61
C ALA A 28 -2.75 -8.28 5.25
N VAL A 29 -2.60 -7.57 4.14
CA VAL A 29 -2.73 -8.14 2.79
C VAL A 29 -1.71 -9.26 2.56
N THR A 30 -0.45 -9.11 2.98
CA THR A 30 0.56 -10.16 2.79
C THR A 30 0.19 -11.48 3.46
N PHE A 31 -0.42 -11.43 4.65
CA PHE A 31 -0.95 -12.63 5.31
C PHE A 31 -2.19 -13.19 4.62
N PHE A 32 -3.07 -12.32 4.10
CA PHE A 32 -4.20 -12.79 3.28
C PHE A 32 -3.73 -13.55 2.03
N LEU A 33 -2.60 -13.16 1.43
CA LEU A 33 -2.05 -13.89 0.28
C LEU A 33 -1.57 -15.30 0.62
N TRP A 34 -1.21 -15.58 1.87
CA TRP A 34 -0.93 -16.95 2.32
C TRP A 34 -2.19 -17.80 2.19
N LEU A 35 -3.31 -17.29 2.70
CA LEU A 35 -4.61 -17.95 2.57
C LEU A 35 -4.99 -18.08 1.09
N MET A 36 -4.83 -17.01 0.31
CA MET A 36 -5.20 -17.00 -1.11
C MET A 36 -4.43 -18.02 -1.93
N PHE A 37 -3.14 -18.21 -1.70
CA PHE A 37 -2.33 -19.07 -2.57
C PHE A 37 -2.12 -20.48 -2.03
N TRP A 38 -2.19 -20.68 -0.72
CA TRP A 38 -1.90 -21.97 -0.09
C TRP A 38 -3.14 -22.76 0.35
N ILE A 39 -4.35 -22.19 0.21
CA ILE A 39 -5.61 -22.87 0.55
C ILE A 39 -6.46 -23.10 -0.71
N PRO A 40 -7.04 -24.30 -0.89
CA PRO A 40 -8.03 -24.53 -1.95
C PRO A 40 -9.32 -23.72 -1.72
N HIS A 41 -9.84 -23.08 -2.77
CA HIS A 41 -11.11 -22.33 -2.74
C HIS A 41 -11.82 -22.49 -4.10
N PRO A 42 -12.37 -23.68 -4.39
CA PRO A 42 -12.91 -24.02 -5.71
C PRO A 42 -14.12 -23.15 -6.08
N GLY A 43 -14.20 -22.77 -7.35
CA GLY A 43 -15.31 -21.97 -7.88
C GLY A 43 -15.33 -20.51 -7.41
N LYS A 44 -14.29 -20.06 -6.69
CA LYS A 44 -14.17 -18.68 -6.22
C LYS A 44 -12.80 -18.12 -6.59
N PRO A 45 -12.68 -16.80 -6.84
CA PRO A 45 -11.40 -16.15 -7.12
C PRO A 45 -10.57 -15.85 -5.86
N VAL A 46 -11.19 -15.91 -4.68
CA VAL A 46 -10.58 -15.63 -3.37
C VAL A 46 -11.11 -16.60 -2.31
N PRO A 47 -10.32 -16.94 -1.27
CA PRO A 47 -10.78 -17.77 -0.17
C PRO A 47 -11.73 -17.00 0.73
N VAL A 48 -12.79 -17.68 1.18
CA VAL A 48 -13.73 -17.16 2.19
C VAL A 48 -13.66 -17.98 3.47
N PHE A 49 -14.38 -17.55 4.51
CA PHE A 49 -14.40 -18.17 5.82
C PHE A 49 -14.60 -19.70 5.74
N GLU A 50 -15.55 -20.16 4.91
CA GLU A 50 -15.85 -21.57 4.75
C GLU A 50 -14.68 -22.37 4.16
N ASP A 51 -13.97 -21.80 3.18
CA ASP A 51 -12.82 -22.45 2.55
C ASP A 51 -11.66 -22.56 3.56
N ILE A 52 -11.46 -21.51 4.37
CA ILE A 52 -10.43 -21.45 5.41
C ILE A 52 -10.76 -22.45 6.53
N ALA A 53 -12.01 -22.50 6.99
CA ALA A 53 -12.46 -23.42 8.02
C ALA A 53 -12.35 -24.88 7.57
N ALA A 54 -12.73 -25.18 6.32
CA ALA A 54 -12.58 -26.51 5.73
C ALA A 54 -11.11 -26.91 5.61
N ALA A 55 -10.24 -25.99 5.17
CA ALA A 55 -8.81 -26.26 5.06
C ALA A 55 -8.13 -26.42 6.44
N PHE A 56 -8.62 -25.71 7.46
CA PHE A 56 -8.14 -25.86 8.83
C PHE A 56 -8.53 -27.22 9.42
N SER A 57 -9.77 -27.67 9.22
CA SER A 57 -10.24 -28.96 9.74
C SER A 57 -9.62 -30.16 9.03
N ALA A 58 -9.42 -30.07 7.71
CA ALA A 58 -8.80 -31.14 6.91
C ALA A 58 -7.26 -31.11 6.91
N GLY A 59 -6.66 -29.96 7.24
CA GLY A 59 -5.22 -29.74 7.13
C GLY A 59 -4.40 -30.46 8.19
N ARG A 60 -3.15 -30.78 7.85
CA ARG A 60 -2.15 -31.25 8.83
C ARG A 60 -1.69 -30.10 9.73
N PHE A 61 -1.01 -30.42 10.83
CA PHE A 61 -0.50 -29.43 11.79
C PHE A 61 0.22 -28.23 11.15
N ALA A 62 1.09 -28.47 10.16
CA ALA A 62 1.80 -27.38 9.47
C ALA A 62 0.86 -26.41 8.73
N GLN A 63 -0.18 -26.94 8.07
CA GLN A 63 -1.19 -26.13 7.38
C GLN A 63 -2.08 -25.39 8.38
N GLN A 64 -2.48 -26.05 9.47
CA GLN A 64 -3.22 -25.42 10.56
C GLN A 64 -2.44 -24.27 11.21
N ALA A 65 -1.15 -24.49 11.49
CA ALA A 65 -0.26 -23.47 12.03
C ALA A 65 -0.09 -22.28 11.06
N MET A 66 0.05 -22.54 9.76
CA MET A 66 0.10 -21.50 8.72
C MET A 66 -1.20 -20.69 8.70
N ILE A 67 -2.36 -21.35 8.68
CA ILE A 67 -3.67 -20.69 8.68
C ILE A 67 -3.85 -19.84 9.94
N GLY A 68 -3.56 -20.41 11.12
CA GLY A 68 -3.66 -19.70 12.39
C GLY A 68 -2.73 -18.48 12.44
N THR A 69 -1.51 -18.61 11.92
CA THR A 69 -0.55 -17.50 11.82
C THR A 69 -1.05 -16.41 10.87
N ALA A 70 -1.59 -16.80 9.71
CA ALA A 70 -2.14 -15.86 8.74
C ALA A 70 -3.35 -15.10 9.31
N MET A 71 -4.30 -15.79 9.95
CA MET A 71 -5.45 -15.16 10.59
C MET A 71 -5.02 -14.23 11.73
N ALA A 72 -4.10 -14.66 12.60
CA ALA A 72 -3.57 -13.81 13.67
C ALA A 72 -2.87 -12.56 13.13
N GLY A 73 -2.06 -12.72 12.07
CA GLY A 73 -1.40 -11.63 11.37
C GLY A 73 -2.40 -10.63 10.79
N ILE A 74 -3.43 -11.11 10.09
CA ILE A 74 -4.51 -10.27 9.55
C ILE A 74 -5.20 -9.51 10.68
N ALA A 75 -5.64 -10.18 11.75
CA ALA A 75 -6.34 -9.54 12.86
C ALA A 75 -5.49 -8.45 13.52
N LEU A 76 -4.22 -8.74 13.84
CA LEU A 76 -3.30 -7.81 14.49
C LEU A 76 -3.04 -6.56 13.63
N PHE A 77 -2.72 -6.76 12.34
CA PHE A 77 -2.35 -5.67 11.46
C PHE A 77 -3.57 -4.90 10.94
N ALA A 78 -4.74 -5.54 10.83
CA ALA A 78 -6.00 -4.86 10.58
C ALA A 78 -6.41 -3.96 11.76
N ALA A 79 -6.33 -4.46 13.00
CA ALA A 79 -6.55 -3.64 14.19
C ALA A 79 -5.57 -2.46 14.25
N THR A 80 -4.31 -2.70 13.91
CA THR A 80 -3.28 -1.64 13.84
C THR A 80 -3.59 -0.60 12.74
N ASN A 81 -4.02 -1.05 11.56
CA ASN A 81 -4.43 -0.18 10.46
C ASN A 81 -5.57 0.76 10.88
N LEU A 82 -6.64 0.19 11.44
CA LEU A 82 -7.84 0.95 11.86
C LEU A 82 -7.52 1.90 13.02
N ARG A 83 -6.75 1.45 14.01
CA ARG A 83 -6.32 2.29 15.14
C ARG A 83 -5.48 3.49 14.65
N LEU A 84 -4.49 3.25 13.80
CA LEU A 84 -3.64 4.32 13.26
C LEU A 84 -4.40 5.23 12.30
N LEU A 85 -5.38 4.72 11.55
CA LEU A 85 -6.24 5.53 10.70
C LEU A 85 -7.07 6.50 11.56
N ALA A 86 -7.76 5.98 12.58
CA ALA A 86 -8.57 6.78 13.49
C ALA A 86 -7.74 7.85 14.19
N TRP A 87 -6.54 7.48 14.68
CA TRP A 87 -5.60 8.42 15.28
C TRP A 87 -5.19 9.53 14.31
N ASN A 88 -4.80 9.20 13.07
CA ASN A 88 -4.39 10.19 12.07
C ASN A 88 -5.55 11.11 11.66
N ILE A 89 -6.78 10.60 11.53
CA ILE A 89 -7.96 11.44 11.26
C ILE A 89 -8.18 12.43 12.41
N GLY A 90 -8.02 11.99 13.67
CA GLY A 90 -8.09 12.87 14.84
C GLY A 90 -7.02 13.95 14.84
N GLN A 91 -5.76 13.58 14.56
CA GLN A 91 -4.66 14.54 14.48
C GLN A 91 -4.78 15.49 13.30
N LEU A 92 -5.27 15.02 12.15
CA LEU A 92 -5.49 15.88 10.99
C LEU A 92 -6.51 16.98 11.28
N ARG A 93 -7.55 16.70 12.08
CA ARG A 93 -8.50 17.74 12.51
C ARG A 93 -7.79 18.82 13.34
N ARG A 94 -6.99 18.43 14.33
CA ARG A 94 -6.18 19.39 15.12
C ARG A 94 -5.17 20.17 14.27
N PHE A 95 -4.55 19.50 13.30
CA PHE A 95 -3.61 20.12 12.36
C PHE A 95 -4.29 21.18 11.48
N ARG A 96 -5.56 20.95 11.09
CA ARG A 96 -6.38 21.95 10.39
C ARG A 96 -6.66 23.17 11.24
N ASP A 97 -7.08 22.94 12.48
CA ASP A 97 -7.46 24.03 13.40
C ASP A 97 -6.27 24.92 13.78
N SER A 98 -5.04 24.38 13.71
CA SER A 98 -3.80 25.11 14.04
C SER A 98 -3.26 26.06 12.95
N GLY A 99 -3.88 26.11 11.76
CA GLY A 99 -3.37 26.89 10.62
C GLY A 99 -2.13 26.29 9.92
N ALA A 100 -1.50 25.26 10.50
CA ALA A 100 -0.35 24.58 9.92
C ALA A 100 -0.68 23.89 8.57
N GLN A 101 -1.94 23.46 8.37
CA GLN A 101 -2.39 22.98 7.06
C GLN A 101 -2.33 24.07 5.99
N ASP A 102 -2.67 25.31 6.32
CA ASP A 102 -2.66 26.41 5.36
C ASP A 102 -1.24 26.82 4.97
N ALA A 103 -0.28 26.66 5.89
CA ALA A 103 1.13 26.78 5.57
C ALA A 103 1.57 25.65 4.62
N LEU A 104 1.21 24.40 4.92
CA LEU A 104 1.55 23.24 4.08
C LEU A 104 0.97 23.36 2.66
N SER A 105 -0.27 23.83 2.54
CA SER A 105 -0.99 23.93 1.26
C SER A 105 -0.40 24.94 0.29
N ARG A 106 0.45 25.86 0.77
CA ARG A 106 1.19 26.84 -0.05
C ARG A 106 2.51 26.30 -0.61
N THR A 107 2.91 25.10 -0.22
CA THR A 107 4.20 24.50 -0.60
C THR A 107 4.01 23.26 -1.48
N ASN A 108 5.11 22.75 -2.04
CA ASN A 108 5.12 21.46 -2.73
C ASN A 108 4.71 20.28 -1.82
N ALA A 109 4.83 20.42 -0.50
CA ALA A 109 4.42 19.39 0.45
C ALA A 109 2.89 19.23 0.56
N GLN A 110 2.08 20.10 -0.07
CA GLN A 110 0.63 19.94 -0.18
C GLN A 110 0.23 18.55 -0.69
N THR A 111 1.00 17.95 -1.59
CA THR A 111 0.70 16.61 -2.13
C THR A 111 0.74 15.50 -1.07
N GLN A 112 1.39 15.71 0.09
CA GLN A 112 1.33 14.77 1.22
C GLN A 112 -0.09 14.57 1.74
N MET A 113 -1.00 15.51 1.51
CA MET A 113 -2.42 15.36 1.86
C MET A 113 -3.08 14.17 1.18
N THR A 114 -2.57 13.75 0.01
CA THR A 114 -3.05 12.55 -0.71
C THR A 114 -2.76 11.24 0.03
N ALA A 115 -1.95 11.26 1.09
CA ALA A 115 -1.79 10.13 2.00
C ALA A 115 -3.11 9.76 2.72
N LEU A 116 -4.02 10.72 2.93
CA LEU A 116 -5.34 10.47 3.52
C LEU A 116 -6.21 9.56 2.62
N PRO A 117 -6.56 9.93 1.36
CA PRO A 117 -7.35 9.05 0.51
C PRO A 117 -6.67 7.72 0.23
N LEU A 118 -5.33 7.71 0.14
CA LEU A 118 -4.55 6.47 0.03
C LEU A 118 -4.76 5.52 1.23
N ALA A 119 -4.68 6.03 2.46
CA ALA A 119 -4.91 5.23 3.67
C ALA A 119 -6.38 4.80 3.80
N LEU A 120 -7.34 5.67 3.46
CA LEU A 120 -8.77 5.32 3.44
C LEU A 120 -9.05 4.16 2.47
N ALA A 121 -8.53 4.23 1.24
CA ALA A 121 -8.69 3.17 0.24
C ALA A 121 -8.09 1.84 0.72
N MET A 122 -6.91 1.87 1.35
CA MET A 122 -6.33 0.68 1.96
C MET A 122 -7.18 0.12 3.11
N SER A 123 -7.73 0.97 3.97
CA SER A 123 -8.60 0.51 5.07
C SER A 123 -9.90 -0.13 4.58
N VAL A 124 -10.45 0.32 3.44
CA VAL A 124 -11.57 -0.38 2.79
C VAL A 124 -11.15 -1.78 2.35
N ASN A 125 -9.97 -1.92 1.71
CA ASN A 125 -9.43 -3.24 1.33
C ASN A 125 -9.20 -4.16 2.55
N VAL A 126 -8.71 -3.61 3.67
CA VAL A 126 -8.59 -4.35 4.94
C VAL A 126 -9.95 -4.78 5.47
N GLY A 127 -10.97 -3.93 5.37
CA GLY A 127 -12.35 -4.28 5.71
C GLY A 127 -12.86 -5.48 4.91
N PHE A 128 -12.57 -5.54 3.61
CA PHE A 128 -12.88 -6.71 2.78
C PHE A 128 -12.17 -7.97 3.24
N ILE A 129 -10.86 -7.89 3.55
CA ILE A 129 -10.11 -9.03 4.07
C ILE A 129 -10.70 -9.52 5.39
N LEU A 130 -11.04 -8.61 6.31
CA LEU A 130 -11.67 -8.97 7.58
C LEU A 130 -13.01 -9.68 7.35
N GLY A 131 -13.81 -9.18 6.41
CA GLY A 131 -15.06 -9.81 6.00
C GLY A 131 -14.84 -11.23 5.48
N LEU A 132 -13.98 -11.39 4.47
CA LEU A 132 -13.73 -12.68 3.83
C LEU A 132 -13.17 -13.73 4.80
N VAL A 133 -12.34 -13.31 5.76
CA VAL A 133 -11.61 -14.24 6.64
C VAL A 133 -12.37 -14.56 7.93
N PHE A 134 -13.18 -13.63 8.44
CA PHE A 134 -13.80 -13.77 9.78
C PHE A 134 -15.32 -13.73 9.78
N VAL A 135 -15.99 -13.46 8.66
CA VAL A 135 -17.46 -13.39 8.59
C VAL A 135 -18.02 -14.58 7.80
N PRO A 136 -18.66 -15.55 8.47
CA PRO A 136 -19.32 -16.67 7.81
C PRO A 136 -20.46 -16.18 6.90
N GLY A 137 -20.62 -16.82 5.74
CA GLY A 137 -21.72 -16.56 4.80
C GLY A 137 -21.61 -15.24 4.03
N LEU A 138 -20.55 -14.46 4.20
CA LEU A 138 -20.41 -13.15 3.54
C LEU A 138 -20.46 -13.24 2.01
N TRP A 139 -19.93 -14.32 1.42
CA TRP A 139 -19.94 -14.53 -0.03
C TRP A 139 -21.36 -14.59 -0.63
N GLY A 140 -22.37 -14.97 0.16
CA GLY A 140 -23.76 -14.99 -0.30
C GLY A 140 -24.35 -13.61 -0.58
N VAL A 141 -23.72 -12.54 -0.10
CA VAL A 141 -24.21 -11.16 -0.24
C VAL A 141 -23.22 -10.22 -0.95
N THR A 142 -22.15 -10.75 -1.54
CA THR A 142 -21.10 -9.94 -2.19
C THR A 142 -21.61 -9.10 -3.35
N GLU A 143 -22.61 -9.60 -4.09
CA GLU A 143 -23.21 -8.86 -5.22
C GLU A 143 -23.88 -7.55 -4.79
N TYR A 144 -24.39 -7.46 -3.55
CA TYR A 144 -24.90 -6.20 -2.99
C TYR A 144 -23.76 -5.34 -2.42
N LEU A 145 -22.72 -5.98 -1.90
CA LEU A 145 -21.57 -5.30 -1.31
C LEU A 145 -20.69 -4.64 -2.37
N PHE A 146 -20.59 -5.20 -3.58
CA PHE A 146 -19.75 -4.66 -4.66
C PHE A 146 -20.17 -3.25 -5.11
N PRO A 147 -21.45 -2.95 -5.44
CA PRO A 147 -21.86 -1.58 -5.76
C PRO A 147 -21.62 -0.60 -4.61
N ALA A 148 -21.86 -1.00 -3.36
CA ALA A 148 -21.58 -0.18 -2.18
C ALA A 148 -20.07 0.11 -2.05
N ALA A 149 -19.23 -0.90 -2.27
CA ALA A 149 -17.77 -0.76 -2.28
C ALA A 149 -17.31 0.23 -3.35
N MET A 150 -17.86 0.11 -4.56
CA MET A 150 -17.54 0.99 -5.68
C MET A 150 -17.92 2.43 -5.36
N ALA A 151 -19.09 2.67 -4.75
CA ALA A 151 -19.50 4.00 -4.32
C ALA A 151 -18.51 4.60 -3.30
N VAL A 152 -18.05 3.80 -2.32
CA VAL A 152 -17.04 4.23 -1.35
C VAL A 152 -15.70 4.55 -2.04
N PHE A 153 -15.22 3.70 -2.94
CA PHE A 153 -13.98 3.97 -3.67
C PHE A 153 -14.10 5.18 -4.60
N VAL A 154 -15.25 5.40 -5.24
CA VAL A 154 -15.51 6.61 -6.02
C VAL A 154 -15.48 7.84 -5.12
N ALA A 155 -16.08 7.80 -3.93
CA ALA A 155 -16.03 8.92 -2.98
C ALA A 155 -14.59 9.24 -2.55
N ILE A 156 -13.78 8.21 -2.26
CA ILE A 156 -12.35 8.37 -1.95
C ILE A 156 -11.58 8.90 -3.17
N GLY A 157 -11.92 8.43 -4.37
CA GLY A 157 -11.36 8.91 -5.63
C GLY A 157 -11.65 10.38 -5.89
N VAL A 158 -12.89 10.82 -5.66
CA VAL A 158 -13.29 12.24 -5.74
C VAL A 158 -12.52 13.07 -4.72
N LEU A 159 -12.32 12.58 -3.49
CA LEU A 159 -11.47 13.24 -2.50
C LEU A 159 -10.01 13.39 -3.01
N ALA A 160 -9.43 12.32 -3.56
CA ALA A 160 -8.08 12.36 -4.13
C ALA A 160 -7.98 13.36 -5.29
N LEU A 161 -8.91 13.31 -6.25
CA LEU A 161 -8.95 14.22 -7.40
C LEU A 161 -9.12 15.68 -6.99
N ARG A 162 -9.94 15.97 -5.97
CA ARG A 162 -10.07 17.33 -5.43
C ARG A 162 -8.77 17.85 -4.82
N GLN A 163 -8.05 17.01 -4.07
CA GLN A 163 -6.76 17.39 -3.49
C GLN A 163 -5.69 17.61 -4.57
N ILE A 164 -5.64 16.73 -5.57
CA ILE A 164 -4.72 16.83 -6.71
C ILE A 164 -5.05 18.07 -7.54
N GLY A 165 -6.33 18.31 -7.85
CA GLY A 165 -6.79 19.48 -8.59
C GLY A 165 -6.50 20.79 -7.86
N SER A 166 -6.64 20.84 -6.53
CA SER A 166 -6.25 22.00 -5.73
C SER A 166 -4.74 22.29 -5.82
N PHE A 167 -3.91 21.25 -5.77
CA PHE A 167 -2.46 21.38 -5.93
C PHE A 167 -2.08 21.86 -7.34
N LEU A 168 -2.57 21.16 -8.37
CA LEU A 168 -2.28 21.52 -9.76
C LEU A 168 -2.83 22.89 -10.13
N GLY A 169 -4.04 23.23 -9.67
CA GLY A 169 -4.64 24.55 -9.86
C GLY A 169 -3.72 25.64 -9.34
N ARG A 170 -3.23 25.52 -8.10
CA ARG A 170 -2.30 26.49 -7.51
C ARG A 170 -0.98 26.58 -8.28
N VAL A 171 -0.38 25.44 -8.61
CA VAL A 171 0.93 25.38 -9.26
C VAL A 171 0.87 25.94 -10.68
N LEU A 172 -0.14 25.56 -11.45
CA LEU A 172 -0.30 25.96 -12.84
C LEU A 172 -0.85 27.38 -13.00
N SER A 173 -1.65 27.88 -12.06
CA SER A 173 -2.17 29.25 -12.14
C SER A 173 -1.17 30.30 -11.67
N ASN A 174 -0.39 29.99 -10.62
CA ASN A 174 0.42 30.99 -9.93
C ASN A 174 1.92 30.82 -10.14
N GLY A 175 2.38 29.74 -10.80
CA GLY A 175 3.80 29.48 -11.03
C GLY A 175 4.61 29.14 -9.76
N ASN A 176 3.94 28.92 -8.63
CA ASN A 176 4.56 28.73 -7.30
C ASN A 176 5.05 27.29 -7.04
N PHE A 177 5.72 26.69 -8.02
CA PHE A 177 6.38 25.39 -7.86
C PHE A 177 7.86 25.59 -7.58
N ASP A 178 8.29 25.19 -6.39
CA ASP A 178 9.71 25.25 -6.03
C ASP A 178 10.43 24.01 -6.55
N HIS A 179 11.13 24.14 -7.67
CA HIS A 179 11.91 23.05 -8.27
C HIS A 179 13.02 22.53 -7.34
N SER A 180 13.60 23.39 -6.51
CA SER A 180 14.67 23.03 -5.58
C SER A 180 14.17 22.18 -4.41
N ALA A 181 12.96 22.47 -3.93
CA ALA A 181 12.29 21.70 -2.88
C ALA A 181 11.60 20.43 -3.41
N ASN A 182 11.66 20.17 -4.71
CA ASN A 182 11.07 18.99 -5.35
C ASN A 182 12.00 17.78 -5.44
N ASN A 183 13.12 17.79 -4.72
CA ASN A 183 14.10 16.71 -4.69
C ASN A 183 13.67 15.48 -3.85
N SER A 184 12.37 15.17 -3.86
CA SER A 184 11.77 13.98 -3.29
C SER A 184 10.66 13.45 -4.18
N PHE A 185 10.31 12.17 -4.06
CA PHE A 185 9.12 11.62 -4.70
C PHE A 185 7.88 11.68 -3.81
N ALA A 186 7.81 12.61 -2.85
CA ALA A 186 6.53 12.92 -2.20
C ALA A 186 5.45 13.30 -3.25
N GLN A 187 5.85 13.88 -4.39
CA GLN A 187 4.96 14.17 -5.52
C GLN A 187 4.39 12.92 -6.22
N LYS A 188 4.87 11.72 -5.91
CA LYS A 188 4.28 10.47 -6.41
C LYS A 188 3.12 9.98 -5.54
N LEU A 189 2.89 10.54 -4.35
CA LEU A 189 1.75 10.19 -3.50
C LEU A 189 0.39 10.36 -4.20
N PRO A 190 0.15 11.43 -4.99
CA PRO A 190 -1.01 11.54 -5.87
C PRO A 190 -1.25 10.31 -6.75
N ALA A 191 -0.23 9.87 -7.49
CA ALA A 191 -0.34 8.70 -8.36
C ALA A 191 -0.62 7.42 -7.55
N PHE A 192 0.00 7.29 -6.38
CA PHE A 192 -0.22 6.15 -5.51
C PHE A 192 -1.64 6.10 -4.94
N ALA A 193 -2.19 7.24 -4.53
CA ALA A 193 -3.58 7.34 -4.07
C ALA A 193 -4.56 6.94 -5.17
N LEU A 194 -4.36 7.43 -6.40
CA LEU A 194 -5.20 7.07 -7.55
C LEU A 194 -5.07 5.59 -7.92
N ALA A 195 -3.85 5.04 -7.92
CA ALA A 195 -3.63 3.62 -8.15
C ALA A 195 -4.35 2.75 -7.10
N MET A 196 -4.29 3.14 -5.83
CA MET A 196 -4.96 2.43 -4.73
C MET A 196 -6.49 2.46 -4.87
N VAL A 197 -7.07 3.60 -5.29
CA VAL A 197 -8.49 3.68 -5.61
C VAL A 197 -8.82 2.79 -6.81
N GLY A 198 -8.00 2.83 -7.87
CA GLY A 198 -8.16 2.01 -9.06
C GLY A 198 -8.17 0.51 -8.79
N VAL A 199 -7.24 0.00 -7.98
CA VAL A 199 -7.20 -1.44 -7.64
C VAL A 199 -8.40 -1.87 -6.81
N GLY A 200 -8.91 -0.98 -5.94
CA GLY A 200 -10.12 -1.20 -5.17
C GLY A 200 -11.35 -1.29 -6.08
N LEU A 201 -11.47 -0.35 -7.02
CA LEU A 201 -12.51 -0.34 -8.05
C LEU A 201 -12.43 -1.52 -9.00
N ALA A 202 -11.27 -2.14 -9.20
CA ALA A 202 -11.10 -3.34 -10.03
C ALA A 202 -11.49 -4.64 -9.31
N ALA A 203 -11.73 -4.62 -7.99
CA ALA A 203 -12.07 -5.84 -7.26
C ALA A 203 -13.38 -6.49 -7.76
N PRO A 204 -14.49 -5.74 -7.94
CA PRO A 204 -15.71 -6.30 -8.50
C PRO A 204 -15.55 -6.85 -9.92
N ALA A 205 -14.70 -6.26 -10.76
CA ALA A 205 -14.43 -6.78 -12.11
C ALA A 205 -13.93 -8.23 -12.07
N ALA A 206 -13.14 -8.59 -11.05
CA ALA A 206 -12.60 -9.94 -10.91
C ALA A 206 -13.50 -10.90 -10.13
N MET A 207 -14.58 -10.44 -9.49
CA MET A 207 -15.30 -11.25 -8.48
C MET A 207 -16.82 -11.26 -8.65
N SER A 208 -17.38 -10.32 -9.40
CA SER A 208 -18.82 -10.20 -9.63
C SER A 208 -19.29 -11.17 -10.72
N SER A 209 -20.44 -11.83 -10.48
CA SER A 209 -21.13 -12.61 -11.52
C SER A 209 -22.07 -11.75 -12.37
N VAL A 210 -22.32 -10.49 -11.99
CA VAL A 210 -23.18 -9.57 -12.73
C VAL A 210 -22.38 -8.77 -13.77
N PRO A 211 -22.63 -8.92 -15.09
CA PRO A 211 -21.84 -8.26 -16.14
C PRO A 211 -21.87 -6.73 -16.07
N THR A 212 -22.97 -6.12 -15.64
CA THR A 212 -23.09 -4.66 -15.51
C THR A 212 -22.17 -4.12 -14.40
N THR A 213 -22.13 -4.78 -13.23
CA THR A 213 -21.20 -4.47 -12.15
C THR A 213 -19.75 -4.57 -12.64
N VAL A 214 -19.43 -5.63 -13.39
CA VAL A 214 -18.09 -5.82 -13.99
C VAL A 214 -17.77 -4.70 -14.97
N ALA A 215 -18.67 -4.36 -15.89
CA ALA A 215 -18.46 -3.29 -16.88
C ALA A 215 -18.19 -1.92 -16.21
N VAL A 216 -19.00 -1.54 -15.22
CA VAL A 216 -18.81 -0.28 -14.49
C VAL A 216 -17.49 -0.29 -13.71
N SER A 217 -17.17 -1.43 -13.07
CA SER A 217 -15.90 -1.63 -12.36
C SER A 217 -14.70 -1.51 -13.31
N LEU A 218 -14.75 -2.10 -14.50
CA LEU A 218 -13.73 -1.98 -15.54
C LEU A 218 -13.54 -0.53 -15.99
N ALA A 219 -14.63 0.18 -16.30
CA ALA A 219 -14.58 1.57 -16.76
C ALA A 219 -13.95 2.50 -15.70
N LEU A 220 -14.45 2.42 -14.46
CA LEU A 220 -13.97 3.26 -13.36
C LEU A 220 -12.51 2.94 -13.01
N SER A 221 -12.15 1.65 -12.87
CA SER A 221 -10.77 1.27 -12.55
C SER A 221 -9.79 1.65 -13.66
N THR A 222 -10.19 1.59 -14.93
CA THR A 222 -9.38 2.04 -16.08
C THR A 222 -9.10 3.53 -16.02
N PHE A 223 -10.11 4.35 -15.69
CA PHE A 223 -9.92 5.79 -15.53
C PHE A 223 -8.86 6.12 -14.46
N PHE A 224 -8.93 5.46 -13.30
CA PHE A 224 -7.96 5.67 -12.22
C PHE A 224 -6.58 5.09 -12.56
N LEU A 225 -6.51 3.97 -13.28
CA LEU A 225 -5.25 3.41 -13.82
C LEU A 225 -4.56 4.42 -14.73
N ALA A 226 -5.27 4.94 -15.73
CA ALA A 226 -4.71 5.89 -16.70
C ALA A 226 -4.25 7.18 -15.98
N SER A 227 -5.08 7.71 -15.09
CA SER A 227 -4.75 8.90 -14.30
C SER A 227 -3.51 8.69 -13.44
N ALA A 228 -3.41 7.54 -12.76
CA ALA A 228 -2.25 7.20 -11.94
C ALA A 228 -0.97 7.05 -12.77
N ALA A 229 -1.06 6.41 -13.94
CA ALA A 229 0.09 6.21 -14.83
C ALA A 229 0.64 7.55 -15.35
N VAL A 230 -0.22 8.46 -15.80
CA VAL A 230 0.17 9.79 -16.27
C VAL A 230 0.84 10.59 -15.15
N ILE A 231 0.22 10.66 -13.97
CA ILE A 231 0.77 11.43 -12.84
C ILE A 231 2.08 10.80 -12.34
N ALA A 232 2.18 9.47 -12.30
CA ALA A 232 3.42 8.78 -11.91
C ALA A 232 4.57 9.11 -12.86
N LEU A 233 4.30 9.12 -14.18
CA LEU A 233 5.30 9.42 -15.20
C LEU A 233 5.80 10.86 -15.08
N VAL A 234 4.88 11.84 -14.99
CA VAL A 234 5.24 13.25 -14.80
C VAL A 234 6.05 13.45 -13.52
N ALA A 235 5.58 12.89 -12.39
CA ALA A 235 6.27 13.01 -11.11
C ALA A 235 7.63 12.30 -11.09
N LEU A 236 7.81 11.23 -11.86
CA LEU A 236 9.10 10.56 -12.02
C LEU A 236 10.10 11.45 -12.74
N VAL A 237 9.70 12.04 -13.88
CA VAL A 237 10.57 12.93 -14.68
C VAL A 237 10.96 14.17 -13.86
N LEU A 238 9.99 14.86 -13.27
CA LEU A 238 10.25 16.06 -12.46
C LEU A 238 11.11 15.78 -11.22
N GLY A 239 10.90 14.63 -10.56
CA GLY A 239 11.67 14.25 -9.38
C GLY A 239 13.11 13.86 -9.72
N LEU A 240 13.34 13.13 -10.82
CA LEU A 240 14.69 12.79 -11.27
C LEU A 240 15.48 14.04 -11.65
N HIS A 241 14.86 14.96 -12.39
CA HIS A 241 15.47 16.25 -12.74
C HIS A 241 15.94 16.99 -11.48
N ALA A 242 15.03 17.22 -10.53
CA ALA A 242 15.35 17.96 -9.30
C ALA A 242 16.44 17.27 -8.45
N MET A 243 16.46 15.93 -8.41
CA MET A 243 17.48 15.18 -7.68
C MET A 243 18.86 15.26 -8.34
N LEU A 244 18.92 15.36 -9.67
CA LEU A 244 20.19 15.53 -10.39
C LEU A 244 20.76 16.93 -10.18
N GLU A 245 19.92 17.96 -10.08
CA GLU A 245 20.35 19.34 -9.87
C GLU A 245 20.67 19.67 -8.41
N HIS A 246 19.87 19.17 -7.46
CA HIS A 246 19.91 19.62 -6.06
C HIS A 246 20.25 18.52 -5.06
N GLY A 247 20.48 17.28 -5.53
CA GLY A 247 20.67 16.12 -4.66
C GLY A 247 19.38 15.71 -3.95
N VAL A 248 19.35 14.52 -3.33
CA VAL A 248 18.14 13.96 -2.69
C VAL A 248 17.89 14.60 -1.33
N ALA A 249 16.65 15.05 -1.05
CA ALA A 249 16.25 15.50 0.28
C ALA A 249 16.35 14.34 1.28
N PRO A 250 17.21 14.43 2.32
CA PRO A 250 17.49 13.29 3.20
C PRO A 250 16.24 12.74 3.89
N GLU A 251 15.31 13.59 4.34
CA GLU A 251 14.10 13.14 5.04
C GLU A 251 13.12 12.36 4.15
N ALA A 252 13.11 12.66 2.85
CA ALA A 252 12.16 12.10 1.90
C ALA A 252 12.79 11.08 0.96
N ALA A 253 14.08 10.74 1.14
CA ALA A 253 14.77 9.71 0.37
C ALA A 253 14.05 8.34 0.31
N PRO A 254 13.31 7.87 1.34
CA PRO A 254 12.52 6.64 1.22
C PRO A 254 11.50 6.64 0.07
N THR A 255 11.05 7.82 -0.35
CA THR A 255 10.05 7.95 -1.42
C THR A 255 10.57 7.52 -2.80
N LEU A 256 11.90 7.37 -2.97
CA LEU A 256 12.56 6.71 -4.12
C LEU A 256 11.91 5.38 -4.50
N MET A 257 11.53 4.61 -3.50
CA MET A 257 10.98 3.27 -3.70
C MET A 257 9.46 3.24 -3.83
N VAL A 258 8.74 4.38 -3.79
CA VAL A 258 7.27 4.43 -3.92
C VAL A 258 6.78 3.95 -5.29
N ILE A 259 7.64 3.90 -6.30
CA ILE A 259 7.28 3.28 -7.59
C ILE A 259 7.00 1.78 -7.45
N VAL A 260 7.63 1.09 -6.49
CA VAL A 260 7.44 -0.35 -6.24
C VAL A 260 5.98 -0.67 -5.86
N PRO A 261 5.38 -0.02 -4.83
CA PRO A 261 3.97 -0.22 -4.52
C PRO A 261 3.03 0.28 -5.62
N ILE A 262 3.34 1.37 -6.34
CA ILE A 262 2.50 1.82 -7.47
C ILE A 262 2.41 0.72 -8.54
N LEU A 263 3.55 0.19 -8.99
CA LEU A 263 3.57 -0.87 -10.01
C LEU A 263 2.89 -2.15 -9.52
N THR A 264 3.02 -2.48 -8.23
CA THR A 264 2.33 -3.65 -7.66
C THR A 264 0.82 -3.51 -7.73
N VAL A 265 0.32 -2.36 -7.27
CA VAL A 265 -1.11 -2.06 -7.23
C VAL A 265 -1.69 -1.99 -8.64
N LEU A 266 -1.00 -1.34 -9.58
CA LEU A 266 -1.43 -1.29 -10.98
C LEU A 266 -1.37 -2.66 -11.66
N GLY A 267 -0.36 -3.49 -11.36
CA GLY A 267 -0.30 -4.87 -11.85
C GLY A 267 -1.48 -5.71 -11.38
N ILE A 268 -1.83 -5.63 -10.10
CA ILE A 268 -3.02 -6.32 -9.55
C ILE A 268 -4.31 -5.79 -10.19
N LEU A 269 -4.40 -4.48 -10.41
CA LEU A 269 -5.53 -3.85 -11.09
C LEU A 269 -5.71 -4.46 -12.49
N VAL A 270 -4.65 -4.49 -13.31
CA VAL A 270 -4.69 -5.06 -14.66
C VAL A 270 -5.07 -6.55 -14.63
N MET A 271 -4.49 -7.35 -13.74
CA MET A 271 -4.85 -8.76 -13.59
C MET A 271 -6.34 -8.95 -13.26
N ARG A 272 -6.89 -8.11 -12.38
CA ARG A 272 -8.31 -8.14 -12.03
C ARG A 272 -9.20 -7.78 -13.21
N GLN A 273 -8.81 -6.79 -14.01
CA GLN A 273 -9.53 -6.43 -15.24
C GLN A 273 -9.49 -7.56 -16.27
N GLN A 274 -8.32 -8.17 -16.49
CA GLN A 274 -8.17 -9.30 -17.40
C GLN A 274 -9.07 -10.47 -17.00
N HIS A 275 -9.17 -10.78 -15.70
CA HIS A 275 -10.08 -11.82 -15.23
C HIS A 275 -11.55 -11.50 -15.53
N GLY A 276 -11.99 -10.26 -15.27
CA GLY A 276 -13.36 -9.83 -15.59
C GLY A 276 -13.68 -9.86 -17.09
N LEU A 277 -12.73 -9.42 -17.91
CA LEU A 277 -12.83 -9.49 -19.37
C LEU A 277 -12.90 -10.93 -19.88
N HIS A 278 -12.16 -11.84 -19.24
CA HIS A 278 -12.16 -13.26 -19.58
C HIS A 278 -13.48 -13.94 -19.29
N VAL A 279 -14.04 -13.72 -18.10
CA VAL A 279 -15.28 -14.37 -17.67
C VAL A 279 -16.51 -13.83 -18.42
N HIS A 280 -16.59 -12.51 -18.63
CA HIS A 280 -17.84 -11.87 -19.07
C HIS A 280 -17.83 -11.36 -20.52
N PHE A 281 -16.67 -11.12 -21.11
CA PHE A 281 -16.56 -10.43 -22.40
C PHE A 281 -15.79 -11.23 -23.46
N GLY A 282 -15.52 -12.52 -23.20
CA GLY A 282 -14.86 -13.42 -24.16
C GLY A 282 -13.41 -13.06 -24.45
N TRP A 283 -12.74 -12.27 -23.61
CA TRP A 283 -11.32 -11.96 -23.76
C TRP A 283 -10.46 -13.11 -23.25
N HIS A 284 -9.72 -13.78 -24.11
CA HIS A 284 -8.84 -14.87 -23.69
C HIS A 284 -7.40 -14.37 -23.59
N SER A 285 -6.90 -14.20 -22.36
CA SER A 285 -5.48 -13.92 -22.10
C SER A 285 -4.80 -15.26 -21.81
N ALA A 286 -3.62 -15.50 -22.39
CA ALA A 286 -2.85 -16.70 -22.07
C ALA A 286 -2.15 -16.55 -20.71
N ASP A 287 -1.87 -17.65 -20.02
CA ASP A 287 -1.09 -17.64 -18.78
C ASP A 287 0.32 -17.07 -19.02
N ALA A 288 0.88 -17.28 -20.22
CA ALA A 288 2.13 -16.68 -20.66
C ALA A 288 2.09 -15.14 -20.64
N ASP A 289 0.96 -14.51 -20.99
CA ASP A 289 0.83 -13.05 -20.95
C ASP A 289 0.90 -12.53 -19.51
N THR A 290 0.26 -13.25 -18.58
CA THR A 290 0.31 -12.93 -17.14
C THR A 290 1.73 -13.08 -16.60
N LEU A 291 2.43 -14.16 -16.96
CA LEU A 291 3.83 -14.36 -16.58
C LEU A 291 4.72 -13.23 -17.10
N VAL A 292 4.59 -12.85 -18.37
CA VAL A 292 5.39 -11.77 -18.99
C VAL A 292 5.09 -10.43 -18.32
N LEU A 293 3.82 -10.10 -18.08
CA LEU A 293 3.41 -8.89 -17.39
C LEU A 293 4.04 -8.81 -15.99
N LEU A 294 3.86 -9.85 -15.18
CA LEU A 294 4.37 -9.88 -13.81
C LEU A 294 5.90 -9.86 -13.76
N THR A 295 6.57 -10.55 -14.69
CA THR A 295 8.04 -10.55 -14.78
C THR A 295 8.56 -9.15 -15.13
N ARG A 296 7.93 -8.45 -16.08
CA ARG A 296 8.30 -7.07 -16.44
C ARG A 296 8.11 -6.13 -15.26
N LEU A 297 6.98 -6.20 -14.57
CA LEU A 297 6.71 -5.37 -13.39
C LEU A 297 7.70 -5.66 -12.26
N LEU A 298 7.94 -6.93 -11.93
CA LEU A 298 8.90 -7.34 -10.90
C LEU A 298 10.32 -6.88 -11.24
N SER A 299 10.74 -6.94 -12.50
CA SER A 299 12.07 -6.49 -12.93
C SER A 299 12.28 -5.00 -12.66
N VAL A 300 11.29 -4.17 -12.97
CA VAL A 300 11.33 -2.73 -12.67
C VAL A 300 11.33 -2.49 -11.16
N GLN A 301 10.55 -3.26 -10.40
CA GLN A 301 10.53 -3.16 -8.94
C GLN A 301 11.88 -3.49 -8.31
N VAL A 302 12.53 -4.57 -8.74
CA VAL A 302 13.87 -4.95 -8.27
C VAL A 302 14.87 -3.83 -8.57
N LEU A 303 14.86 -3.28 -9.78
CA LEU A 303 15.72 -2.15 -10.16
C LEU A 303 15.55 -0.96 -9.20
N PHE A 304 14.31 -0.52 -8.96
CA PHE A 304 14.06 0.64 -8.10
C PHE A 304 14.27 0.36 -6.61
N THR A 305 14.07 -0.88 -6.16
CA THR A 305 14.45 -1.28 -4.79
C THR A 305 15.96 -1.23 -4.61
N LEU A 306 16.74 -1.79 -5.54
CA LEU A 306 18.20 -1.75 -5.48
C LEU A 306 18.72 -0.31 -5.53
N PHE A 307 18.19 0.50 -6.46
CA PHE A 307 18.52 1.92 -6.56
C PHE A 307 18.19 2.69 -5.26
N GLY A 308 16.98 2.49 -4.72
CA GLY A 308 16.54 3.14 -3.49
C GLY A 308 17.41 2.75 -2.29
N VAL A 309 17.69 1.46 -2.11
CA VAL A 309 18.58 0.96 -1.04
C VAL A 309 19.98 1.54 -1.18
N PHE A 310 20.54 1.58 -2.38
CA PHE A 310 21.85 2.17 -2.64
C PHE A 310 21.90 3.66 -2.24
N VAL A 311 20.92 4.46 -2.66
CA VAL A 311 20.86 5.89 -2.29
C VAL A 311 20.71 6.07 -0.79
N LEU A 312 19.84 5.30 -0.13
CA LEU A 312 19.65 5.37 1.33
C LEU A 312 20.93 5.01 2.11
N ALA A 313 21.70 4.04 1.63
CA ALA A 313 22.97 3.68 2.21
C ALA A 313 23.99 4.83 2.06
N ARG A 314 24.07 5.45 0.89
CA ARG A 314 25.01 6.55 0.61
C ARG A 314 24.77 7.79 1.46
N ILE A 315 23.52 8.10 1.78
CA ILE A 315 23.17 9.24 2.65
C ILE A 315 23.10 8.89 4.14
N GLY A 316 23.37 7.63 4.51
CA GLY A 316 23.29 7.17 5.90
C GLY A 316 21.88 7.25 6.50
N TYR A 317 20.82 7.05 5.70
CA TYR A 317 19.44 7.29 6.12
C TYR A 317 19.06 6.47 7.35
N VAL A 318 19.40 5.17 7.35
CA VAL A 318 19.08 4.26 8.45
C VAL A 318 19.74 4.74 9.75
N ALA A 319 21.05 5.03 9.69
CA ALA A 319 21.81 5.52 10.83
C ALA A 319 21.25 6.83 11.39
N ARG A 320 20.69 7.70 10.55
CA ARG A 320 20.17 9.01 10.95
C ARG A 320 18.73 8.99 11.44
N PHE A 321 17.81 8.45 10.63
CA PHE A 321 16.36 8.59 10.82
C PHE A 321 15.66 7.33 11.34
N VAL A 322 16.28 6.16 11.15
CA VAL A 322 15.73 4.89 11.65
C VAL A 322 16.33 4.59 13.02
N THR A 323 17.65 4.41 13.12
CA THR A 323 18.33 4.05 14.38
C THR A 323 18.89 5.23 15.17
N GLY A 324 19.13 6.38 14.53
CA GLY A 324 19.75 7.56 15.14
C GLY A 324 18.85 8.34 16.10
N ALA A 325 19.16 9.61 16.39
CA ALA A 325 18.35 10.46 17.27
C ALA A 325 17.22 11.21 16.52
N ALA A 326 17.37 11.43 15.20
CA ALA A 326 16.38 12.16 14.41
C ALA A 326 15.17 11.29 14.07
N THR A 327 13.96 11.86 14.08
CA THR A 327 12.72 11.17 13.70
C THR A 327 12.12 11.82 12.47
N SER A 328 11.78 11.04 11.45
CA SER A 328 11.06 11.52 10.26
C SER A 328 9.83 10.68 9.99
N ALA A 329 8.68 11.31 9.78
CA ALA A 329 7.47 10.63 9.34
C ALA A 329 7.66 9.95 7.97
N GLY A 330 8.58 10.46 7.15
CA GLY A 330 8.95 9.86 5.86
C GLY A 330 9.54 8.45 5.97
N ALA A 331 10.05 8.05 7.14
CA ALA A 331 10.56 6.70 7.37
C ALA A 331 9.48 5.61 7.17
N TYR A 332 8.20 5.94 7.39
CA TYR A 332 7.10 5.01 7.13
C TYR A 332 6.94 4.65 5.64
N ALA A 333 7.46 5.47 4.72
CA ALA A 333 7.45 5.16 3.30
C ALA A 333 8.36 3.97 2.94
N LEU A 334 9.25 3.52 3.84
CA LEU A 334 10.08 2.33 3.66
C LEU A 334 9.28 1.01 3.79
N ILE A 335 8.12 1.02 4.46
CA ILE A 335 7.33 -0.20 4.69
C ILE A 335 6.65 -0.65 3.39
N CYS A 336 6.06 0.29 2.65
CA CYS A 336 5.25 -0.01 1.47
C CYS A 336 6.01 -0.74 0.36
N PRO A 337 7.27 -0.37 0.01
CA PRO A 337 8.08 -1.11 -0.95
C PRO A 337 8.34 -2.56 -0.56
N ALA A 338 8.64 -2.85 0.71
CA ALA A 338 8.84 -4.21 1.17
C ALA A 338 7.54 -5.03 1.07
N VAL A 339 6.42 -4.48 1.57
CA VAL A 339 5.10 -5.10 1.42
C VAL A 339 4.78 -5.38 -0.05
N ALA A 340 4.94 -4.38 -0.90
CA ALA A 340 4.61 -4.46 -2.32
C ALA A 340 5.45 -5.50 -3.05
N LEU A 341 6.76 -5.56 -2.77
CA LEU A 341 7.64 -6.56 -3.35
C LEU A 341 7.25 -7.98 -2.89
N SER A 342 6.90 -8.16 -1.62
CA SER A 342 6.37 -9.43 -1.10
C SER A 342 5.08 -9.85 -1.82
N VAL A 343 4.14 -8.92 -1.98
CA VAL A 343 2.89 -9.12 -2.72
C VAL A 343 3.16 -9.47 -4.19
N MET A 344 3.98 -8.69 -4.89
CA MET A 344 4.32 -8.94 -6.30
C MET A 344 4.98 -10.30 -6.48
N MET A 345 5.92 -10.68 -5.59
CA MET A 345 6.52 -12.01 -5.63
C MET A 345 5.48 -13.11 -5.47
N GLN A 346 4.51 -12.98 -4.55
CA GLN A 346 3.45 -13.98 -4.40
C GLN A 346 2.60 -14.12 -5.67
N PHE A 347 2.22 -13.01 -6.32
CA PHE A 347 1.50 -13.07 -7.60
C PHE A 347 2.37 -13.65 -8.72
N TRP A 348 3.62 -13.22 -8.84
CA TRP A 348 4.55 -13.72 -9.86
C TRP A 348 4.82 -15.22 -9.71
N ILE A 349 4.99 -15.72 -8.48
CA ILE A 349 5.17 -17.15 -8.20
C ILE A 349 3.89 -17.93 -8.55
N ASN A 350 2.73 -17.52 -8.03
CA ASN A 350 1.52 -18.34 -8.10
C ASN A 350 0.69 -18.15 -9.37
N LYS A 351 0.59 -16.93 -9.89
CA LYS A 351 -0.16 -16.63 -11.13
C LYS A 351 0.74 -16.54 -12.36
N GLY A 352 2.02 -16.20 -12.18
CA GLY A 352 3.01 -16.24 -13.25
C GLY A 352 3.59 -17.64 -13.44
N LEU A 353 4.53 -18.04 -12.57
CA LEU A 353 5.31 -19.26 -12.76
C LEU A 353 4.49 -20.54 -12.66
N VAL A 354 3.69 -20.69 -11.60
CA VAL A 354 2.81 -21.86 -11.43
C VAL A 354 1.71 -21.86 -12.49
N GLY A 355 1.10 -20.69 -12.76
CA GLY A 355 0.04 -20.56 -13.77
C GLY A 355 0.51 -20.97 -15.17
N ALA A 356 1.71 -20.57 -15.57
CA ALA A 356 2.30 -20.91 -16.86
C ALA A 356 2.93 -22.32 -16.92
N GLY A 357 2.82 -23.12 -15.85
CA GLY A 357 3.42 -24.47 -15.80
C GLY A 357 4.95 -24.50 -15.70
N VAL A 358 5.59 -23.38 -15.36
CA VAL A 358 7.05 -23.27 -15.21
C VAL A 358 7.52 -23.82 -13.87
N LEU A 359 6.65 -23.84 -12.87
CA LEU A 359 6.97 -24.19 -11.49
C LEU A 359 5.90 -25.07 -10.85
N ASP A 360 6.31 -26.21 -10.32
CA ASP A 360 5.40 -27.10 -9.59
C ASP A 360 4.99 -26.51 -8.24
N LYS A 361 3.68 -26.38 -8.03
CA LYS A 361 3.13 -25.85 -6.77
C LYS A 361 3.52 -26.75 -5.61
N PHE A 362 4.02 -26.14 -4.53
CA PHE A 362 4.51 -26.82 -3.32
C PHE A 362 5.77 -27.68 -3.47
N GLY A 363 6.46 -27.63 -4.62
CA GLY A 363 7.79 -28.21 -4.79
C GLY A 363 8.91 -27.44 -4.07
N ALA A 364 10.14 -27.96 -4.11
CA ALA A 364 11.29 -27.32 -3.45
C ALA A 364 11.57 -25.90 -4.00
N ALA A 365 11.57 -25.73 -5.32
CA ALA A 365 11.76 -24.43 -5.97
C ALA A 365 10.62 -23.43 -5.68
N TYR A 366 9.40 -23.93 -5.48
CA TYR A 366 8.27 -23.10 -5.06
C TYR A 366 8.50 -22.55 -3.66
N TRP A 367 8.87 -23.42 -2.72
CA TRP A 367 9.11 -23.00 -1.34
C TRP A 367 10.33 -22.09 -1.19
N SER A 368 11.39 -22.24 -2.00
CA SER A 368 12.52 -21.32 -1.97
C SER A 368 12.15 -19.90 -2.40
N LEU A 369 11.36 -19.76 -3.47
CA LEU A 369 10.87 -18.46 -3.94
C LEU A 369 9.83 -17.87 -2.96
N SER A 370 8.91 -18.69 -2.45
CA SER A 370 7.95 -18.25 -1.44
C SER A 370 8.63 -17.83 -0.14
N ALA A 371 9.71 -18.51 0.29
CA ALA A 371 10.50 -18.11 1.46
C ALA A 371 11.12 -16.72 1.29
N MET A 372 11.58 -16.38 0.08
CA MET A 372 12.04 -15.01 -0.21
C MET A 372 10.92 -13.98 -0.07
N ALA A 373 9.71 -14.28 -0.56
CA ALA A 373 8.55 -13.43 -0.39
C ALA A 373 8.18 -13.22 1.10
N VAL A 374 8.25 -14.28 1.90
CA VAL A 374 8.00 -14.25 3.34
C VAL A 374 9.12 -13.50 4.09
N ALA A 375 10.38 -13.63 3.67
CA ALA A 375 11.49 -12.90 4.27
C ALA A 375 11.32 -11.38 4.09
N VAL A 376 10.92 -10.93 2.90
CA VAL A 376 10.63 -9.51 2.64
C VAL A 376 9.42 -9.03 3.47
N GLN A 377 8.39 -9.86 3.63
CA GLN A 377 7.27 -9.57 4.56
C GLN A 377 7.77 -9.42 6.01
N ALA A 378 8.67 -10.29 6.47
CA ALA A 378 9.25 -10.21 7.81
C ALA A 378 10.03 -8.91 8.03
N VAL A 379 10.77 -8.44 7.01
CA VAL A 379 11.44 -7.12 7.04
C VAL A 379 10.41 -5.99 7.19
N ALA A 380 9.31 -6.03 6.44
CA ALA A 380 8.24 -5.03 6.55
C ALA A 380 7.62 -5.01 7.95
N ILE A 381 7.36 -6.19 8.53
CA ILE A 381 6.85 -6.35 9.90
C ILE A 381 7.83 -5.77 10.92
N GLY A 382 9.11 -6.15 10.84
CA GLY A 382 10.15 -5.67 11.75
C GLY A 382 10.27 -4.15 11.72
N LEU A 383 10.25 -3.57 10.51
CA LEU A 383 10.30 -2.13 10.33
C LEU A 383 9.06 -1.42 10.87
N ALA A 384 7.86 -1.95 10.62
CA ALA A 384 6.61 -1.39 11.13
C ALA A 384 6.58 -1.39 12.67
N LEU A 385 6.95 -2.50 13.30
CA LEU A 385 7.02 -2.62 14.76
C LEU A 385 8.06 -1.66 15.34
N TYR A 386 9.23 -1.57 14.72
CA TYR A 386 10.31 -0.69 15.14
C TYR A 386 9.91 0.79 15.06
N LEU A 387 9.40 1.25 13.91
CA LEU A 387 8.96 2.62 13.73
C LEU A 387 7.79 2.96 14.65
N ASN A 388 6.82 2.05 14.84
CA ASN A 388 5.71 2.28 15.75
C ASN A 388 6.17 2.46 17.21
N ARG A 389 7.14 1.65 17.67
CA ARG A 389 7.73 1.81 18.99
C ARG A 389 8.44 3.16 19.14
N ARG A 390 9.05 3.68 18.07
CA ARG A 390 9.82 4.93 18.08
C ARG A 390 8.92 6.18 18.02
N HIS A 391 7.87 6.16 17.21
CA HIS A 391 7.03 7.34 16.96
C HIS A 391 5.83 7.45 17.91
N PHE A 392 5.35 6.33 18.48
CA PHE A 392 4.13 6.27 19.29
C PHE A 392 4.38 5.79 20.74
N ARG A 393 5.62 5.82 21.23
CA ARG A 393 5.92 5.66 22.67
C ARG A 393 6.31 7.00 23.31
N PRO A 394 6.05 7.17 24.63
CA PRO A 394 6.55 8.31 25.40
C PRO A 394 8.04 8.46 25.16
N ALA A 395 8.48 9.64 24.73
CA ALA A 395 9.89 9.98 24.88
C ALA A 395 10.21 9.94 26.37
N ALA A 396 11.30 9.27 26.75
CA ALA A 396 11.81 9.37 28.11
C ALA A 396 12.03 10.86 28.42
N ALA A 397 11.54 11.33 29.58
CA ALA A 397 11.76 12.70 29.99
C ALA A 397 13.27 12.96 29.99
N VAL A 398 13.72 13.91 29.16
CA VAL A 398 15.08 14.43 29.28
C VAL A 398 15.15 15.07 30.65
N LEU A 399 15.86 14.42 31.58
CA LEU A 399 16.18 15.04 32.86
C LEU A 399 16.96 16.32 32.55
N PRO A 400 16.58 17.48 33.09
CA PRO A 400 17.37 18.68 32.93
C PRO A 400 18.77 18.37 33.47
N HIS A 401 19.79 18.50 32.61
CA HIS A 401 21.17 18.49 33.06
C HIS A 401 21.31 19.59 34.12
N PRO A 402 21.81 19.30 35.32
CA PRO A 402 22.18 20.36 36.24
C PRO A 402 23.26 21.19 35.56
N ALA A 403 23.02 22.50 35.50
CA ALA A 403 24.04 23.45 35.08
C ALA A 403 25.18 23.37 36.10
N GLU A 404 26.39 23.07 35.63
CA GLU A 404 27.63 23.44 36.31
C GLU A 404 28.22 24.69 35.63
#